data_AF-A0A1A7C065-F1
#
_entry.id   AF-A0A1A7C065-F1
#
_cell.length_a   1.000
_cell.length_b   1.000
_cell.length_c   1.000
_cell.angle_alpha   90.00
_cell.angle_beta   90.00
_cell.angle_gamma   90.00
#
_symmetry.space_group_name_H-M   'P 1'
#
loop_
_entity.id
_entity.type
_entity.pdbx_description
1 polymer ?
#
loop_
_entity_poly.entity_id
_entity_poly.type
_entity_poly.pdbx_seq_one_letter_code
_entity_poly.pdbx_strand_id
1 'polypeptide(L)'
;MMNNEQHKQIRNALMVAAVDCGHTIDSDRVILQLDPAKQGNALAQLSGRLLDAYLAVADARAAPVELFQARVQPWMMACFGAEISADGAERNHRFLEESLELVQACGCTASEAHQLVDYVYGRPVGERAQEVGGVMVTLAALCLAQGLDMHAAGETELARIWTKVEAIRAKQAAKPKHSPLPVAVSAAAGSAP
;
A
#
# COMPACT_ATOMS: atom_id res chain seq x y z
N MET A 1 9.22 6.88 -12.00
CA MET A 1 9.41 7.42 -13.36
C MET A 1 8.07 7.92 -13.88
N MET A 2 8.04 9.04 -14.60
CA MET A 2 6.81 9.59 -15.19
C MET A 2 6.41 8.81 -16.45
N ASN A 3 5.11 8.67 -16.69
CA ASN A 3 4.53 8.01 -17.87
C ASN A 3 4.32 8.98 -19.05
N ASN A 4 4.03 8.45 -20.24
CA ASN A 4 3.94 9.23 -21.48
C ASN A 4 2.82 10.29 -21.48
N GLU A 5 1.67 10.00 -20.87
CA GLU A 5 0.58 10.99 -20.76
C GLU A 5 0.95 12.14 -19.82
N GLN A 6 1.72 11.85 -18.77
CA GLN A 6 2.23 12.87 -17.84
C GLN A 6 3.26 13.80 -18.52
N HIS A 7 4.13 13.25 -19.38
CA HIS A 7 5.02 14.08 -20.20
C HIS A 7 4.24 15.00 -21.15
N LYS A 8 3.13 14.52 -21.70
CA LYS A 8 2.27 15.29 -22.61
C LYS A 8 1.54 16.44 -21.89
N GLN A 9 1.02 16.18 -20.69
CA GLN A 9 0.34 17.21 -19.89
C GLN A 9 1.27 18.34 -19.44
N ILE A 10 2.48 18.00 -18.98
CA ILE A 10 3.47 19.02 -18.58
C ILE A 10 3.93 19.81 -19.79
N ARG A 11 4.21 19.14 -20.93
CA ARG A 11 4.54 19.83 -22.18
C ARG A 11 3.47 20.85 -22.55
N ASN A 12 2.19 20.47 -22.50
CA ASN A 12 1.09 21.37 -22.83
C ASN A 12 0.99 22.55 -21.86
N ALA A 13 1.14 22.33 -20.56
CA ALA A 13 1.09 23.39 -19.55
C ALA A 13 2.25 24.40 -19.72
N LEU A 14 3.47 23.91 -19.98
CA LEU A 14 4.63 24.76 -20.26
C LEU A 14 4.43 25.54 -21.57
N MET A 15 3.78 24.93 -22.57
CA MET A 15 3.50 25.61 -23.83
C MET A 15 2.49 26.76 -23.67
N VAL A 16 1.39 26.54 -22.94
CA VAL A 16 0.41 27.60 -22.66
C VAL A 16 1.07 28.77 -21.92
N ALA A 17 1.86 28.47 -20.88
CA ALA A 17 2.54 29.48 -20.08
C ALA A 17 3.54 30.34 -20.88
N ALA A 18 4.23 29.74 -21.87
CA ALA A 18 5.15 30.48 -22.73
C ALA A 18 4.43 31.37 -23.75
N VAL A 19 3.33 30.90 -24.35
CA VAL A 19 2.52 31.69 -25.29
C VAL A 19 1.90 32.91 -24.60
N ASP A 20 1.37 32.74 -23.38
CA ASP A 20 0.76 33.82 -22.60
C ASP A 20 1.76 34.91 -22.16
N CYS A 21 3.06 34.61 -22.24
CA CYS A 21 4.15 35.57 -22.00
C CYS A 21 4.66 36.24 -23.30
N GLY A 22 4.01 35.99 -24.44
CA GLY A 22 4.44 36.51 -25.74
C GLY A 22 5.68 35.82 -26.31
N HIS A 23 5.99 34.61 -25.85
CA HIS A 23 7.08 33.81 -26.39
C HIS A 23 6.57 32.84 -27.45
N THR A 24 7.38 32.63 -28.48
CA THR A 24 7.06 31.70 -29.56
C THR A 24 7.63 30.33 -29.23
N ILE A 25 6.90 29.28 -29.61
CA ILE A 25 7.30 27.90 -29.39
C ILE A 25 7.51 27.25 -30.74
N ASP A 26 8.71 26.71 -30.93
CA ASP A 26 9.01 25.76 -31.99
C ASP A 26 8.97 24.35 -31.38
N SER A 27 8.70 23.35 -32.22
CA SER A 27 8.49 21.92 -31.95
C SER A 27 9.28 21.28 -30.78
N ASP A 28 10.47 21.79 -30.42
CA ASP A 28 11.27 21.38 -29.26
C ASP A 28 11.80 22.52 -28.35
N ARG A 29 11.50 23.79 -28.65
CA ARG A 29 12.17 24.96 -28.03
C ARG A 29 11.22 26.12 -27.75
N VAL A 30 11.40 26.77 -26.60
CA VAL A 30 10.77 28.06 -26.29
C VAL A 30 11.73 29.18 -26.70
N ILE A 31 11.30 30.03 -27.63
CA ILE A 31 12.05 31.19 -28.09
C ILE A 31 11.61 32.41 -27.27
N LEU A 32 12.52 32.89 -26.44
CA LEU A 32 12.27 34.04 -25.58
C LEU A 32 12.37 35.33 -26.38
N GLN A 33 11.25 36.03 -26.52
CA GLN A 33 11.25 37.41 -27.02
C GLN A 33 11.58 38.36 -25.88
N LEU A 34 12.74 39.01 -25.98
CA LEU A 34 13.19 40.01 -25.02
C LEU A 34 12.79 41.40 -25.52
N ASP A 35 11.89 42.05 -24.80
CA ASP A 35 11.54 43.46 -25.02
C ASP A 35 12.36 44.34 -24.07
N PRO A 36 13.37 45.08 -24.57
CA PRO A 36 14.23 45.92 -23.74
C PRO A 36 13.50 47.12 -23.12
N ALA A 37 12.27 47.44 -23.55
CA ALA A 37 11.47 48.55 -22.99
C ALA A 37 10.60 48.14 -21.78
N LYS A 38 10.44 46.83 -21.51
CA LYS A 38 9.67 46.34 -20.35
C LYS A 38 10.61 46.03 -19.18
N GLN A 39 10.45 46.74 -18.06
CA GLN A 39 11.21 46.44 -16.83
C GLN A 39 10.76 45.10 -16.21
N GLY A 40 11.73 44.24 -15.93
CA GLY A 40 11.56 42.86 -15.46
C GLY A 40 12.01 41.88 -16.53
N ASN A 41 13.08 41.12 -16.28
CA ASN A 41 13.61 40.21 -17.31
C ASN A 41 12.51 39.19 -17.68
N ALA A 42 12.26 39.00 -18.98
CA ALA A 42 11.30 38.01 -19.44
C ALA A 42 11.60 36.61 -18.86
N LEU A 43 12.87 36.36 -18.50
CA LEU A 43 13.32 35.19 -17.77
C LEU A 43 12.69 35.01 -16.38
N ALA A 44 12.49 36.05 -15.57
CA ALA A 44 11.87 35.92 -14.24
C ALA A 44 10.35 35.78 -14.33
N GLN A 45 9.73 36.43 -15.31
CA GLN A 45 8.29 36.27 -15.55
C GLN A 45 7.98 34.85 -16.06
N LEU A 46 8.82 34.33 -16.97
CA LEU A 46 8.71 32.95 -17.43
C LEU A 46 9.10 31.96 -16.34
N SER A 47 10.18 32.18 -15.58
CA SER A 47 10.57 31.24 -14.51
C SER A 47 9.53 31.16 -13.40
N GLY A 48 8.92 32.28 -13.01
CA GLY A 48 7.81 32.32 -12.06
C GLY A 48 6.62 31.51 -12.55
N ARG A 49 6.16 31.76 -13.79
CA ARG A 49 4.99 31.07 -14.35
C ARG A 49 5.22 29.59 -14.68
N LEU A 50 6.44 29.20 -15.10
CA LEU A 50 6.78 27.79 -15.27
C LEU A 50 6.86 27.06 -13.93
N LEU A 51 7.37 27.74 -12.89
CA LEU A 51 7.36 27.21 -11.52
C LEU A 51 5.92 27.09 -11.00
N ASP A 52 5.08 28.11 -11.20
CA ASP A 52 3.67 28.08 -10.81
C ASP A 52 2.89 26.99 -11.56
N ALA A 53 3.13 26.81 -12.86
CA ALA A 53 2.51 25.75 -13.65
C ALA A 53 3.00 24.35 -13.22
N TYR A 54 4.30 24.21 -12.93
CA TYR A 54 4.85 22.96 -12.38
C TYR A 54 4.27 22.67 -10.99
N LEU A 55 4.18 23.67 -10.11
CA LEU A 55 3.60 23.56 -8.78
C LEU A 55 2.11 23.29 -8.84
N ALA A 56 1.34 23.90 -9.73
CA ALA A 56 -0.08 23.61 -9.91
C ALA A 56 -0.32 22.16 -10.39
N VAL A 57 0.54 21.65 -11.27
CA VAL A 57 0.53 20.24 -11.67
C VAL A 57 1.03 19.33 -10.54
N ALA A 58 1.97 19.79 -9.70
CA ALA A 58 2.47 19.04 -8.56
C ALA A 58 1.50 19.03 -7.35
N ASP A 59 0.75 20.10 -7.12
CA ASP A 59 -0.31 20.18 -6.10
C ASP A 59 -1.52 19.36 -6.52
N ALA A 60 -1.82 19.29 -7.83
CA ALA A 60 -2.78 18.32 -8.36
C ALA A 60 -2.31 16.86 -8.18
N ARG A 61 -1.02 16.61 -7.85
CA ARG A 61 -0.50 15.29 -7.43
C ARG A 61 -0.64 15.04 -5.92
N ALA A 62 -0.95 16.07 -5.13
CA ALA A 62 -1.11 15.95 -3.68
C ALA A 62 -2.55 15.65 -3.27
N ALA A 63 -3.25 14.80 -4.02
CA ALA A 63 -4.34 14.05 -3.40
C ALA A 63 -3.71 13.29 -2.21
N PRO A 64 -4.25 13.40 -0.99
CA PRO A 64 -3.63 12.76 0.17
C PRO A 64 -3.48 11.27 -0.13
N VAL A 65 -2.24 10.78 -0.17
CA VAL A 65 -1.96 9.36 -0.33
C VAL A 65 -2.52 8.68 0.91
N GLU A 66 -3.66 8.00 0.75
CA GLU A 66 -4.26 7.26 1.84
C GLU A 66 -3.27 6.21 2.34
N LEU A 67 -3.00 6.24 3.65
CA LEU A 67 -2.15 5.27 4.33
C LEU A 67 -2.68 3.86 4.06
N PHE A 68 -1.77 2.88 3.96
CA PHE A 68 -2.13 1.48 3.69
C PHE A 68 -3.25 0.97 4.61
N GLN A 69 -3.15 1.24 5.91
CA GLN A 69 -4.16 0.87 6.90
C GLN A 69 -5.56 1.44 6.59
N ALA A 70 -5.63 2.69 6.12
CA ALA A 70 -6.89 3.31 5.75
C ALA A 70 -7.54 2.62 4.54
N ARG A 71 -6.73 2.12 3.58
CA ARG A 71 -7.20 1.40 2.39
C ARG A 71 -7.62 -0.05 2.66
N VAL A 72 -7.16 -0.65 3.76
CA VAL A 72 -7.63 -1.97 4.21
C VAL A 72 -9.09 -1.90 4.70
N GLN A 73 -9.50 -0.78 5.32
CA GLN A 73 -10.84 -0.65 5.92
C GLN A 73 -11.99 -0.83 4.91
N PRO A 74 -12.01 -0.19 3.73
CA PRO A 74 -13.06 -0.43 2.73
C PRO A 74 -13.15 -1.89 2.28
N TRP A 75 -12.01 -2.59 2.13
CA TRP A 75 -12.00 -4.01 1.77
C TRP A 75 -12.59 -4.88 2.88
N MET A 76 -12.22 -4.60 4.14
CA MET A 76 -12.79 -5.26 5.31
C MET A 76 -14.31 -5.11 5.35
N MET A 77 -14.80 -3.88 5.17
CA MET A 77 -16.24 -3.59 5.13
C MET A 77 -16.95 -4.29 3.97
N ALA A 78 -16.34 -4.32 2.79
CA ALA A 78 -16.90 -5.01 1.64
C ALA A 78 -17.00 -6.53 1.87
N CYS A 79 -15.96 -7.16 2.45
CA CYS A 79 -15.97 -8.62 2.64
C CYS A 79 -16.80 -9.07 3.84
N PHE A 80 -16.76 -8.31 4.94
CA PHE A 80 -17.17 -8.81 6.26
C PHE A 80 -18.26 -7.97 6.94
N GLY A 81 -18.52 -6.75 6.47
CA GLY A 81 -19.43 -5.82 7.14
C GLY A 81 -18.87 -5.32 8.49
N ALA A 82 -19.64 -4.49 9.19
CA ALA A 82 -19.17 -3.80 10.40
C ALA A 82 -18.86 -4.77 11.55
N GLU A 83 -19.75 -5.72 11.81
CA GLU A 83 -19.67 -6.60 12.99
C GLU A 83 -18.43 -7.50 12.94
N ILE A 84 -18.22 -8.24 11.85
CA ILE A 84 -17.08 -9.15 11.69
C ILE A 84 -15.77 -8.35 11.54
N SER A 85 -15.81 -7.18 10.91
CA SER A 85 -14.61 -6.32 10.83
C SER A 85 -14.15 -5.81 12.20
N ALA A 86 -15.09 -5.61 13.13
CA ALA A 86 -14.81 -5.18 14.49
C ALA A 86 -14.53 -6.34 15.48
N ASP A 87 -14.63 -7.60 15.04
CA ASP A 87 -14.34 -8.76 15.88
C ASP A 87 -12.83 -8.88 16.14
N GLY A 88 -12.41 -8.36 17.30
CA GLY A 88 -11.00 -8.37 17.72
C GLY A 88 -10.41 -9.77 17.87
N ALA A 89 -11.20 -10.78 18.24
CA ALA A 89 -10.71 -12.16 18.38
C ALA A 89 -10.46 -12.77 17.00
N GLU A 90 -11.38 -12.57 16.04
CA GLU A 90 -11.18 -13.05 14.68
C GLU A 90 -10.00 -12.34 14.00
N ARG A 91 -9.86 -11.02 14.19
CA ARG A 91 -8.71 -10.28 13.64
C ARG A 91 -7.39 -10.73 14.25
N ASN A 92 -7.37 -11.03 15.55
CA ASN A 92 -6.20 -11.57 16.24
C ASN A 92 -5.79 -12.94 15.67
N HIS A 93 -6.74 -13.87 15.52
CA HIS A 93 -6.44 -15.18 14.94
C HIS A 93 -5.98 -15.09 13.49
N ARG A 94 -6.59 -14.21 12.68
CA ARG A 94 -6.20 -14.04 11.29
C ARG A 94 -4.78 -13.47 11.14
N PHE A 95 -4.41 -12.52 12.00
CA PHE A 95 -3.06 -12.00 12.04
C PHE A 95 -2.02 -13.05 12.47
N LEU A 96 -2.36 -13.88 13.46
CA LEU A 96 -1.51 -14.99 13.89
C LEU A 96 -1.30 -16.00 12.75
N GLU A 97 -2.35 -16.38 12.03
CA GLU A 97 -2.28 -17.28 10.87
C GLU A 97 -1.31 -16.76 9.80
N GLU A 98 -1.47 -15.51 9.36
CA GLU A 98 -0.57 -14.89 8.36
C GLU A 98 0.87 -14.78 8.86
N SER A 99 1.07 -14.47 10.14
CA SER A 99 2.40 -14.40 10.73
C SER A 99 3.08 -15.77 10.73
N LEU A 100 2.32 -16.85 11.01
CA LEU A 100 2.80 -18.22 10.95
C LEU A 100 3.10 -18.65 9.51
N GLU A 101 2.23 -18.31 8.54
CA GLU A 101 2.46 -18.57 7.11
C GLU A 101 3.73 -17.87 6.61
N LEU A 102 3.97 -16.61 7.01
CA LEU A 102 5.18 -15.89 6.64
C LEU A 102 6.45 -16.52 7.21
N VAL A 103 6.49 -16.83 8.52
CA VAL A 103 7.71 -17.43 9.11
C VAL A 103 7.94 -18.85 8.58
N GLN A 104 6.88 -19.61 8.28
CA GLN A 104 6.98 -20.90 7.60
C GLN A 104 7.60 -20.74 6.21
N ALA A 105 7.17 -19.75 5.44
CA ALA A 105 7.75 -19.45 4.12
C ALA A 105 9.24 -19.04 4.20
N CYS A 106 9.66 -18.46 5.33
CA CYS A 106 11.06 -18.17 5.64
C CYS A 106 11.85 -19.35 6.22
N GLY A 107 11.23 -20.53 6.35
CA GLY A 107 11.89 -21.77 6.79
C GLY A 107 11.79 -22.07 8.30
N CYS A 108 10.99 -21.32 9.06
CA CYS A 108 10.73 -21.62 10.47
C CYS A 108 9.94 -22.92 10.60
N THR A 109 10.42 -23.84 11.44
CA THR A 109 9.74 -25.10 11.73
C THR A 109 8.62 -24.90 12.74
N ALA A 110 7.62 -25.78 12.73
CA ALA A 110 6.57 -25.78 13.74
C ALA A 110 7.11 -25.93 15.17
N SER A 111 8.22 -26.66 15.35
CA SER A 111 8.88 -26.81 16.66
C SER A 111 9.45 -25.48 17.15
N GLU A 112 10.15 -24.73 16.30
CA GLU A 112 10.67 -23.40 16.64
C GLU A 112 9.54 -22.42 16.94
N ALA A 113 8.46 -22.45 16.15
CA ALA A 113 7.28 -21.62 16.40
C ALA A 113 6.66 -21.92 17.79
N HIS A 114 6.50 -23.19 18.17
CA HIS A 114 5.97 -23.56 19.48
C HIS A 114 6.89 -23.15 20.64
N GLN A 115 8.22 -23.23 20.47
CA GLN A 115 9.15 -22.72 21.49
C GLN A 115 8.97 -21.21 21.73
N LEU A 116 8.71 -20.44 20.67
CA LEU A 116 8.41 -19.00 20.79
C LEU A 116 7.05 -18.75 21.45
N VAL A 117 6.04 -19.60 21.18
CA VAL A 117 4.76 -19.55 21.90
C VAL A 117 5.00 -19.71 23.40
N ASP A 118 5.69 -20.77 23.83
CA ASP A 118 5.96 -21.01 25.25
C ASP A 118 6.74 -19.86 25.89
N TYR A 119 7.74 -19.32 25.18
CA TYR A 119 8.53 -18.19 25.66
C TYR A 119 7.70 -16.91 25.85
N VAL A 120 6.85 -16.55 24.88
CA VAL A 120 6.04 -15.32 24.93
C VAL A 120 4.91 -15.45 25.96
N TYR A 121 4.18 -16.56 25.96
CA TYR A 121 3.07 -16.79 26.89
C TYR A 121 3.53 -17.09 28.33
N GLY A 122 4.81 -17.40 28.54
CA GLY A 122 5.44 -17.50 29.86
C GLY A 122 5.77 -16.16 30.53
N ARG A 123 5.51 -15.02 29.87
CA ARG A 123 5.82 -13.67 30.37
C ARG A 123 4.54 -12.88 30.71
N PRO A 124 4.65 -11.79 31.50
CA PRO A 124 3.52 -10.87 31.70
C PRO A 124 3.02 -10.31 30.37
N VAL A 125 1.71 -10.12 30.26
CA VAL A 125 1.04 -9.55 29.08
C VAL A 125 1.56 -8.13 28.81
N GLY A 126 1.92 -7.85 27.56
CA GLY A 126 2.40 -6.54 27.09
C GLY A 126 1.29 -5.52 26.81
N GLU A 127 1.71 -4.27 26.57
CA GLU A 127 0.81 -3.18 26.17
C GLU A 127 0.60 -3.22 24.64
N ARG A 128 -0.66 -3.08 24.20
CA ARG A 128 -1.04 -3.33 22.80
C ARG A 128 -0.32 -2.43 21.79
N ALA A 129 -0.20 -1.14 22.05
CA ALA A 129 0.47 -0.22 21.13
C ALA A 129 1.98 -0.52 21.03
N GLN A 130 2.61 -0.88 22.14
CA GLN A 130 4.00 -1.36 22.15
C GLN A 130 4.17 -2.63 21.31
N GLU A 131 3.31 -3.63 21.48
CA GLU A 131 3.41 -4.88 20.71
C GLU A 131 3.14 -4.67 19.21
N VAL A 132 2.22 -3.78 18.84
CA VAL A 132 2.02 -3.36 17.44
C VAL A 132 3.30 -2.75 16.87
N GLY A 133 3.96 -1.85 17.62
CA GLY A 133 5.24 -1.27 17.22
C GLY A 133 6.35 -2.32 17.05
N GLY A 134 6.43 -3.28 17.98
CA GLY A 134 7.37 -4.40 17.90
C GLY A 134 7.17 -5.27 16.66
N VAL A 135 5.92 -5.62 16.35
CA VAL A 135 5.57 -6.36 15.12
C VAL A 135 5.97 -5.57 13.87
N MET A 136 5.68 -4.27 13.80
CA MET A 136 6.02 -3.46 12.62
C MET A 136 7.53 -3.42 12.36
N VAL A 137 8.33 -3.21 13.41
CA VAL A 137 9.80 -3.15 13.30
C VAL A 137 10.37 -4.52 12.90
N THR A 138 9.88 -5.61 13.49
CA THR A 138 10.38 -6.95 13.21
C THR A 138 9.96 -7.46 11.84
N LEU A 139 8.75 -7.13 11.37
CA LEU A 139 8.32 -7.41 10.00
C LEU A 139 9.22 -6.68 8.98
N ALA A 140 9.51 -5.40 9.20
CA ALA A 140 10.41 -4.64 8.33
C ALA A 140 11.82 -5.26 8.30
N ALA A 141 12.36 -5.63 9.47
CA ALA A 141 13.66 -6.29 9.58
C ALA A 141 13.69 -7.65 8.88
N LEU A 142 12.63 -8.46 9.01
CA LEU A 142 12.50 -9.73 8.30
C LEU A 142 12.47 -9.52 6.78
N CYS A 143 11.65 -8.58 6.29
CA CYS A 143 11.60 -8.25 4.87
C CYS A 143 12.97 -7.81 4.33
N LEU A 144 13.70 -6.96 5.07
CA LEU A 144 15.06 -6.57 4.69
C LEU A 144 16.01 -7.77 4.62
N ALA A 145 15.97 -8.68 5.60
CA ALA A 145 16.79 -9.89 5.61
C ALA A 145 16.46 -10.86 4.46
N GLN A 146 15.20 -10.87 4.00
CA GLN A 146 14.72 -11.70 2.89
C GLN A 146 14.79 -11.00 1.52
N GLY A 147 15.25 -9.74 1.46
CA GLY A 147 15.28 -8.95 0.22
C GLY A 147 13.90 -8.59 -0.34
N LEU A 148 12.89 -8.45 0.52
CA LEU A 148 11.50 -8.13 0.17
C LEU A 148 11.19 -6.65 0.44
N ASP A 149 10.42 -6.03 -0.46
CA ASP A 149 9.78 -4.74 -0.20
C ASP A 149 8.43 -4.98 0.50
N MET A 150 8.36 -4.65 1.78
CA MET A 150 7.16 -4.86 2.60
C MET A 150 5.94 -4.11 2.10
N HIS A 151 6.12 -2.91 1.53
CA HIS A 151 5.03 -2.09 1.04
C HIS A 151 4.52 -2.62 -0.29
N ALA A 152 5.42 -2.92 -1.22
CA ALA A 152 5.05 -3.48 -2.52
C ALA A 152 4.32 -4.84 -2.37
N ALA A 153 4.76 -5.68 -1.42
CA ALA A 153 4.08 -6.93 -1.10
C ALA A 153 2.65 -6.68 -0.56
N GLY A 154 2.51 -5.74 0.38
CA GLY A 154 1.20 -5.34 0.92
C GLY A 154 0.24 -4.81 -0.16
N GLU A 155 0.71 -3.93 -1.05
CA GLU A 155 -0.09 -3.40 -2.16
C GLU A 155 -0.54 -4.49 -3.13
N THR A 156 0.38 -5.39 -3.49
CA THR A 156 0.12 -6.52 -4.38
C THR A 156 -0.96 -7.42 -3.79
N GLU A 157 -0.84 -7.74 -2.50
CA GLU A 157 -1.82 -8.58 -1.82
C GLU A 157 -3.18 -7.89 -1.66
N LEU A 158 -3.22 -6.60 -1.30
CA LEU A 158 -4.45 -5.83 -1.20
C LEU A 158 -5.18 -5.76 -2.56
N ALA A 159 -4.45 -5.52 -3.64
CA ALA A 159 -5.02 -5.56 -5.00
C ALA A 159 -5.55 -6.97 -5.33
N ARG A 160 -4.83 -8.03 -4.96
CA ARG A 160 -5.23 -9.41 -5.20
C ARG A 160 -6.50 -9.79 -4.44
N ILE A 161 -6.62 -9.48 -3.14
CA ILE A 161 -7.77 -9.88 -2.32
C ILE A 161 -9.06 -9.16 -2.72
N TRP A 162 -8.97 -7.97 -3.32
CA TRP A 162 -10.11 -7.32 -3.95
C TRP A 162 -10.72 -8.14 -5.09
N THR A 163 -9.93 -8.92 -5.82
CA THR A 163 -10.46 -9.82 -6.87
C THR A 163 -11.16 -11.06 -6.29
N LYS A 164 -11.06 -11.29 -4.97
CA LYS A 164 -11.56 -12.51 -4.29
C LYS A 164 -12.72 -12.25 -3.33
N VAL A 165 -13.34 -11.07 -3.35
CA VAL A 165 -14.40 -10.68 -2.40
C VAL A 165 -15.49 -11.74 -2.26
N GLU A 166 -16.06 -12.24 -3.36
CA GLU A 166 -17.14 -13.23 -3.30
C GLU A 166 -16.69 -14.58 -2.75
N ALA A 167 -15.49 -15.04 -3.10
CA ALA A 167 -14.93 -16.27 -2.54
C ALA A 167 -14.66 -16.15 -1.03
N ILE A 168 -14.20 -14.97 -0.59
CA ILE A 168 -13.95 -14.67 0.82
C ILE A 168 -15.27 -14.66 1.60
N ARG A 169 -16.31 -14.01 1.07
CA ARG A 169 -17.66 -14.00 1.67
C ARG A 169 -18.23 -15.42 1.80
N ALA A 170 -18.13 -16.23 0.74
CA ALA A 170 -18.59 -17.62 0.78
C ALA A 170 -17.84 -18.44 1.83
N LYS A 171 -16.50 -18.30 1.91
CA LYS A 171 -15.69 -18.98 2.93
C LYS A 171 -16.07 -18.53 4.35
N GLN A 172 -16.34 -17.23 4.55
CA GLN A 172 -16.75 -16.70 5.84
C GLN A 172 -18.13 -17.24 6.27
N ALA A 173 -19.10 -17.28 5.35
CA ALA A 173 -20.43 -17.81 5.61
C ALA A 173 -20.42 -19.30 6.01
N ALA A 174 -19.41 -20.05 5.56
CA ALA A 174 -19.25 -21.47 5.88
C ALA A 174 -18.50 -21.74 7.20
N LYS A 175 -18.01 -20.70 7.91
CA LYS A 175 -17.26 -20.91 9.16
C LYS A 175 -18.17 -21.36 10.32
N PRO A 176 -17.76 -22.38 11.11
CA PRO A 176 -18.40 -22.67 12.40
C PRO A 176 -18.17 -21.53 13.38
N LYS A 177 -19.18 -21.23 14.20
CA LYS A 177 -19.19 -20.06 15.09
C LYS A 177 -18.20 -20.10 16.28
N HIS A 178 -17.42 -21.17 16.47
CA HIS A 178 -16.66 -21.38 17.72
C HIS A 178 -15.25 -21.99 17.57
N SER A 179 -14.66 -22.01 16.37
CA SER A 179 -13.31 -22.56 16.17
C SER A 179 -12.38 -21.52 15.54
N PRO A 180 -11.15 -21.34 16.06
CA PRO A 180 -10.13 -20.55 15.38
C PRO A 180 -9.60 -21.26 14.11
N LEU A 181 -9.80 -22.57 14.01
CA LEU A 181 -9.37 -23.38 12.87
C LEU A 181 -10.48 -23.50 11.82
N PRO A 182 -10.13 -23.45 10.51
CA PRO A 182 -11.04 -23.84 9.45
C PRO A 182 -11.55 -25.27 9.69
N VAL A 183 -12.78 -25.58 9.27
CA VAL A 183 -13.23 -26.98 9.20
C VAL A 183 -12.31 -27.71 8.25
N ALA A 184 -11.56 -28.70 8.75
CA ALA A 184 -10.76 -29.57 7.90
C ALA A 184 -11.70 -30.25 6.89
N VAL A 185 -11.46 -30.03 5.60
CA VAL A 185 -12.00 -30.93 4.58
C VAL A 185 -11.24 -32.23 4.78
N SER A 186 -11.88 -33.21 5.42
CA SER A 186 -11.33 -34.54 5.67
C SER A 186 -10.79 -35.12 4.36
N ALA A 187 -9.47 -35.13 4.19
CA ALA A 187 -8.83 -35.95 3.18
C ALA A 187 -9.10 -37.41 3.56
N ALA A 188 -9.90 -38.09 2.76
CA ALA A 188 -10.27 -39.48 2.96
C ALA A 188 -9.00 -40.33 3.14
N ALA A 189 -8.91 -40.98 4.30
CA ALA A 189 -7.96 -42.03 4.56
C ALA A 189 -8.19 -43.16 3.54
N GLY A 190 -7.29 -43.27 2.57
CA GLY A 190 -7.11 -44.47 1.75
C GLY A 190 -6.09 -45.36 2.44
N SER A 191 -6.55 -46.19 3.38
CA SER A 191 -5.75 -47.28 3.94
C SER A 191 -5.71 -48.49 3.00
N ALA A 192 -4.50 -49.04 2.85
CA ALA A 192 -4.17 -50.46 2.72
C ALA A 192 -4.24 -51.11 1.31
N PRO A 193 -3.48 -52.20 1.08
CA PRO A 193 -2.67 -52.99 2.02
C PRO A 193 -1.14 -52.81 1.92
#